data_AF-A0A949D1Y6-F1
#
_entry.id   AF-A0A949D1Y6-F1
#
_cell.length_a   1.000
_cell.length_b   1.000
_cell.length_c   1.000
_cell.angle_alpha   90.00
_cell.angle_beta   90.00
_cell.angle_gamma   90.00
#
_symmetry.space_group_name_H-M   'P 1'
#
loop_
_entity.id
_entity.type
_entity.pdbx_description
1 polymer ?
#
loop_
_entity_poly.entity_id
_entity_poly.type
_entity_poly.pdbx_seq_one_letter_code
_entity_poly.pdbx_strand_id
1 'polypeptide(L)'
;MACDLSALSNLDPTDPEAAQRLLDQCTAALTDPSLWIWAIVFTVVCAAVGALIGKYKNAVARDALLGAALGPIGWIISLLLPAHKPAPKCAACGKTVDAGDKHCRHCGARL
;
A
#
# COMPACT_ATOMS: atom_id res chain seq x y z
N MET A 1 24.69 19.01 -10.32
CA MET A 1 25.93 18.36 -9.85
C MET A 1 25.49 17.37 -8.80
N ALA A 2 25.40 16.11 -9.19
CA ALA A 2 24.67 15.09 -8.46
C ALA A 2 25.54 14.53 -7.33
N CYS A 3 24.90 13.96 -6.32
CA CYS A 3 25.58 12.98 -5.50
C CYS A 3 25.91 11.76 -6.35
N ASP A 4 27.08 11.82 -6.96
CA ASP A 4 27.59 10.78 -7.83
C ASP A 4 28.26 9.70 -6.99
N LEU A 5 28.00 8.45 -7.37
CA LEU A 5 28.54 7.26 -6.71
C LEU A 5 30.09 7.25 -6.68
N SER A 6 30.71 7.93 -7.65
CA SER A 6 32.16 8.10 -7.78
C SER A 6 32.77 9.03 -6.73
N ALA A 7 32.00 10.00 -6.22
CA ALA A 7 32.43 10.85 -5.11
C ALA A 7 32.39 10.07 -3.78
N LEU A 8 31.43 9.15 -3.64
CA LEU A 8 31.36 8.22 -2.51
C LEU A 8 32.51 7.21 -2.52
N SER A 9 32.91 6.70 -3.69
CA SER A 9 33.99 5.69 -3.79
C SER A 9 35.39 6.25 -3.52
N ASN A 10 35.57 7.56 -3.61
CA ASN A 10 36.83 8.26 -3.34
C ASN A 10 36.83 8.98 -1.99
N LEU A 11 35.85 8.72 -1.13
CA LEU A 11 35.75 9.37 0.17
C LEU A 11 36.85 8.88 1.11
N ASP A 12 37.68 9.78 1.61
CA ASP A 12 38.65 9.47 2.67
C ASP A 12 37.93 9.45 4.03
N PRO A 13 37.89 8.30 4.73
CA PRO A 13 37.21 8.19 6.02
C PRO A 13 37.92 8.92 7.17
N THR A 14 39.13 9.43 6.95
CA THR A 14 39.90 10.18 7.95
C THR A 14 39.59 11.69 7.97
N ASP A 15 38.87 12.20 6.97
CA ASP A 15 38.46 13.60 6.84
C ASP A 15 36.94 13.77 7.11
N PRO A 16 36.55 14.20 8.32
CA PRO A 16 35.13 14.34 8.69
C PRO A 16 34.45 15.55 8.02
N GLU A 17 35.18 16.60 7.66
CA GLU A 17 34.58 17.78 7.02
C GLU A 17 34.27 17.55 5.53
N ALA A 18 35.08 16.76 4.83
CA ALA A 18 34.77 16.32 3.47
C ALA A 18 33.47 15.48 3.41
N ALA A 19 33.29 14.56 4.38
CA ALA A 19 32.10 13.74 4.49
C ALA A 19 30.83 14.58 4.75
N GLN A 20 30.91 15.59 5.62
CA GLN A 20 29.79 16.48 5.93
C GLN A 20 29.32 17.27 4.71
N ARG A 21 30.24 17.85 3.93
CA ARG A 21 29.91 18.60 2.70
C ARG A 21 29.21 17.73 1.67
N LEU A 22 29.65 16.47 1.53
CA LEU A 22 29.02 15.52 0.63
C LEU A 22 27.61 15.16 1.12
N LEU A 23 27.45 14.95 2.43
CA LEU A 23 26.15 14.69 3.04
C LEU A 23 25.17 15.84 2.78
N ASP A 24 25.59 17.09 2.96
CA ASP A 24 24.75 18.27 2.74
C ASP A 24 24.29 18.39 1.27
N GLN A 25 25.19 18.12 0.32
CA GLN A 25 24.86 18.11 -1.11
C GLN A 25 23.87 16.99 -1.46
N CYS A 26 24.03 15.80 -0.88
CA CYS A 26 23.11 14.68 -1.10
C CYS A 26 21.76 14.95 -0.47
N THR A 27 21.74 15.51 0.74
CA THR A 27 20.51 15.82 1.45
C THR A 27 19.72 16.87 0.68
N ALA A 28 20.36 17.90 0.15
CA ALA A 28 19.70 18.89 -0.71
C ALA A 28 19.04 18.25 -1.95
N ALA A 29 19.71 17.29 -2.61
CA ALA A 29 19.16 16.60 -3.76
C ALA A 29 18.02 15.60 -3.39
N LEU A 30 18.17 14.89 -2.27
CA LEU A 30 17.16 13.94 -1.78
C LEU A 30 15.90 14.63 -1.26
N THR A 31 16.04 15.85 -0.74
CA THR A 31 14.93 16.65 -0.23
C THR A 31 14.41 17.65 -1.26
N ASP A 32 14.77 17.47 -2.55
CA ASP A 32 14.31 18.34 -3.62
C ASP A 32 12.77 18.29 -3.71
N PRO A 33 12.06 19.41 -3.47
CA PRO A 33 10.61 19.44 -3.41
C PRO A 33 9.94 18.93 -4.69
N SER A 34 10.58 19.14 -5.84
CA SER A 34 10.04 18.71 -7.13
C SER A 34 9.94 17.19 -7.24
N LEU A 35 10.94 16.49 -6.72
CA LEU A 35 11.07 15.03 -6.75
C LEU A 35 10.04 14.39 -5.82
N TRP A 36 9.82 15.00 -4.65
CA TRP A 36 8.77 14.58 -3.71
C TRP A 36 7.37 14.81 -4.25
N ILE A 37 7.11 15.93 -4.93
CA ILE A 37 5.82 16.19 -5.57
C ILE A 37 5.53 15.09 -6.60
N TRP A 38 6.48 14.77 -7.47
CA TRP A 38 6.32 13.69 -8.45
C TRP A 38 6.13 12.32 -7.80
N ALA A 39 6.91 11.99 -6.76
CA ALA A 39 6.77 10.74 -6.03
C ALA A 39 5.39 10.60 -5.36
N ILE A 40 4.89 11.66 -4.74
CA ILE A 40 3.56 11.68 -4.12
C ILE A 40 2.48 11.57 -5.18
N VAL A 41 2.56 12.31 -6.29
CA VAL A 41 1.60 12.22 -7.40
C VAL A 41 1.55 10.78 -7.92
N PHE A 42 2.69 10.15 -8.16
CA PHE A 42 2.76 8.77 -8.64
C PHE A 42 2.15 7.79 -7.63
N THR A 43 2.43 7.98 -6.34
CA THR A 43 1.88 7.16 -5.25
C THR A 43 0.37 7.31 -5.15
N VAL A 44 -0.15 8.55 -5.24
CA VAL A 44 -1.59 8.83 -5.21
C VAL A 44 -2.29 8.25 -6.44
N VAL A 45 -1.68 8.34 -7.63
CA VAL A 45 -2.22 7.72 -8.85
C VAL A 45 -2.28 6.21 -8.70
N CYS A 46 -1.21 5.56 -8.22
CA CYS A 46 -1.20 4.13 -7.96
C CYS A 46 -2.23 3.72 -6.90
N ALA A 47 -2.35 4.50 -5.81
CA ALA A 47 -3.34 4.25 -4.77
C ALA A 47 -4.78 4.42 -5.29
N ALA A 48 -5.04 5.42 -6.14
CA ALA A 48 -6.33 5.62 -6.77
C ALA A 48 -6.69 4.47 -7.72
N VAL A 49 -5.74 3.99 -8.52
CA VAL A 49 -5.93 2.81 -9.40
C VAL A 49 -6.23 1.56 -8.56
N GLY A 50 -5.46 1.30 -7.50
CA GLY A 50 -5.73 0.20 -6.56
C GLY A 50 -7.10 0.31 -5.87
N ALA A 51 -7.50 1.52 -5.46
CA ALA A 51 -8.79 1.77 -4.86
C ALA A 51 -9.96 1.59 -5.85
N LEU A 52 -9.78 1.99 -7.12
CA LEU A 52 -10.76 1.74 -8.17
C LEU A 52 -10.95 0.23 -8.39
N ILE A 53 -9.87 -0.55 -8.40
CA ILE A 53 -9.93 -2.02 -8.53
C ILE A 53 -10.61 -2.64 -7.30
N GLY A 54 -10.24 -2.21 -6.09
CA GLY A 54 -10.84 -2.67 -4.83
C GLY A 54 -12.33 -2.36 -4.71
N LYS A 55 -12.82 -1.31 -5.39
CA LYS A 55 -14.26 -0.93 -5.42
C LYS A 55 -15.10 -1.99 -6.11
N TYR A 56 -14.57 -2.67 -7.13
CA TYR A 56 -15.26 -3.78 -7.78
C TYR A 56 -15.30 -5.05 -6.91
N LYS A 57 -14.45 -5.16 -5.88
CA LYS A 57 -14.31 -6.35 -5.02
C LYS A 57 -14.80 -6.16 -3.57
N ASN A 58 -15.44 -5.02 -3.26
CA ASN A 58 -15.84 -4.64 -1.89
C ASN A 58 -14.69 -4.72 -0.86
N ALA A 59 -13.45 -4.51 -1.30
CA ALA A 59 -12.23 -4.61 -0.48
C ALA A 59 -11.39 -3.32 -0.52
N VAL A 60 -12.05 -2.18 -0.78
CA VAL A 60 -11.44 -0.84 -1.01
C VAL A 60 -10.45 -0.45 0.08
N ALA A 61 -10.80 -0.63 1.36
CA ALA A 61 -9.94 -0.21 2.46
C ALA A 61 -8.62 -1.00 2.51
N ARG A 62 -8.69 -2.32 2.30
CA ARG A 62 -7.50 -3.21 2.29
C ARG A 62 -6.62 -2.92 1.07
N ASP A 63 -7.24 -2.76 -0.08
CA ASP A 63 -6.56 -2.61 -1.36
C ASP A 63 -5.97 -1.20 -1.55
N ALA A 64 -6.61 -0.18 -0.98
CA ALA A 64 -6.05 1.17 -0.88
C ALA A 64 -4.89 1.24 0.13
N LEU A 65 -4.98 0.54 1.27
CA LEU A 65 -3.88 0.42 2.23
C LEU A 65 -2.66 -0.29 1.62
N LEU A 66 -2.87 -1.38 0.86
CA LEU A 66 -1.79 -2.06 0.15
C LEU A 66 -1.21 -1.19 -0.97
N GLY A 67 -2.04 -0.53 -1.76
CA GLY A 67 -1.61 0.40 -2.81
C GLY A 67 -0.82 1.59 -2.26
N ALA A 68 -1.20 2.11 -1.09
CA ALA A 68 -0.48 3.18 -0.42
C ALA A 68 0.83 2.72 0.24
N ALA A 69 0.86 1.51 0.82
CA ALA A 69 2.04 1.01 1.53
C ALA A 69 3.11 0.41 0.61
N LEU A 70 2.71 -0.22 -0.50
CA LEU A 70 3.62 -0.91 -1.44
C LEU A 70 3.68 -0.27 -2.84
N GLY A 71 2.99 0.85 -3.05
CA GLY A 71 2.95 1.57 -4.32
C GLY A 71 2.49 0.66 -5.48
N PRO A 72 3.25 0.56 -6.59
CA PRO A 72 2.86 -0.23 -7.74
C PRO A 72 2.83 -1.76 -7.46
N ILE A 73 3.40 -2.23 -6.36
CA ILE A 73 3.28 -3.65 -5.99
C ILE A 73 1.92 -3.91 -5.33
N GLY A 74 1.37 -2.90 -4.63
CA GLY A 74 0.13 -3.01 -3.86
C GLY A 74 -1.12 -3.29 -4.69
N TRP A 75 -1.27 -2.66 -5.86
CA TRP A 75 -2.42 -2.89 -6.75
C TRP A 75 -2.37 -4.25 -7.47
N ILE A 76 -1.18 -4.79 -7.75
CA ILE A 76 -1.02 -6.16 -8.31
C ILE A 76 -1.53 -7.20 -7.30
N ILE A 77 -1.18 -7.03 -6.02
CA ILE A 77 -1.65 -7.93 -4.95
C ILE A 77 -3.17 -7.80 -4.76
N SER A 78 -3.72 -6.57 -4.84
CA SER A 78 -5.19 -6.34 -4.82
C SER A 78 -5.92 -7.03 -5.99
N LEU A 79 -5.32 -7.07 -7.18
CA LEU A 79 -5.86 -7.82 -8.32
C LEU A 79 -5.88 -9.34 -8.07
N LEU A 80 -4.88 -9.89 -7.41
CA LEU A 80 -4.82 -11.31 -7.08
C LEU A 80 -5.72 -11.71 -5.91
N LEU A 81 -5.95 -10.82 -4.94
CA LEU A 81 -6.73 -11.17 -3.76
C LEU A 81 -8.24 -11.29 -4.09
N PRO A 82 -8.92 -12.34 -3.58
CA PRO A 82 -10.35 -12.50 -3.76
C PRO A 82 -11.15 -11.46 -2.97
N ALA A 83 -12.34 -11.16 -3.50
CA ALA A 83 -13.32 -10.28 -2.86
C ALA A 83 -13.77 -10.83 -1.50
N HIS A 84 -13.86 -9.97 -0.50
CA HIS A 84 -14.38 -10.37 0.81
C HIS A 84 -15.89 -10.57 0.69
N LYS A 85 -16.36 -11.83 0.77
CA LYS A 85 -17.78 -12.14 0.88
C LYS A 85 -18.18 -12.01 2.35
N PRO A 86 -19.04 -11.05 2.73
CA PRO A 86 -19.55 -10.99 4.09
C PRO A 86 -20.36 -12.26 4.38
N ALA A 87 -20.17 -12.83 5.57
CA ALA A 87 -20.92 -14.01 5.99
C ALA A 87 -22.43 -13.70 5.97
N PRO A 88 -23.27 -14.57 5.37
CA PRO A 88 -24.72 -14.38 5.38
C PRO A 88 -25.26 -14.33 6.81
N LYS A 89 -26.37 -13.61 7.01
CA LYS A 89 -27.07 -13.54 8.30
C LYS A 89 -28.39 -14.30 8.20
N CYS A 90 -28.75 -15.03 9.25
CA CYS A 90 -30.04 -15.70 9.34
C CYS A 90 -31.18 -14.68 9.42
N ALA A 91 -32.20 -14.80 8.56
CA ALA A 91 -33.35 -13.90 8.55
C ALA A 91 -34.22 -14.00 9.82
N ALA A 92 -34.20 -15.14 10.51
CA ALA A 92 -35.03 -15.37 11.71
C ALA A 92 -34.39 -14.84 13.00
N CYS A 93 -33.08 -14.98 13.17
CA CYS A 93 -32.40 -14.63 14.43
C CYS A 93 -31.31 -13.56 14.28
N GLY A 94 -30.98 -13.12 13.07
CA GLY A 94 -30.00 -12.07 12.78
C GLY A 94 -28.53 -12.47 12.98
N LYS A 95 -28.24 -13.71 13.42
CA LYS A 95 -26.86 -14.20 13.64
C LYS A 95 -26.19 -14.55 12.32
N THR A 96 -24.87 -14.39 12.26
CA THR A 96 -24.03 -14.81 11.13
C THR A 96 -24.08 -16.32 10.98
N VAL A 97 -24.20 -16.80 9.74
CA VAL A 97 -24.25 -18.21 9.37
C VAL A 97 -23.26 -18.49 8.26
N ASP A 98 -22.74 -19.71 8.23
CA ASP A 98 -21.83 -20.13 7.17
C ASP A 98 -22.59 -20.30 5.85
N ALA A 99 -22.00 -19.85 4.75
CA ALA A 99 -22.62 -19.79 3.43
C ALA A 99 -22.95 -21.16 2.78
N GLY A 100 -22.78 -22.26 3.53
CA GLY A 100 -23.10 -23.63 3.09
C GLY A 100 -24.11 -24.37 3.98
N ASP A 101 -24.58 -23.77 5.08
CA ASP A 101 -25.52 -24.43 5.98
C ASP A 101 -26.96 -24.33 5.44
N LYS A 102 -27.70 -25.44 5.41
CA LYS A 102 -29.13 -25.46 5.02
C LYS A 102 -30.06 -24.95 6.13
N HIS A 103 -29.57 -24.95 7.37
CA HIS A 103 -30.33 -24.58 8.56
C HIS A 103 -29.43 -23.80 9.52
N CYS A 104 -30.00 -22.83 10.22
CA CYS A 104 -29.30 -22.04 11.20
C CYS A 104 -28.98 -22.90 12.42
N ARG A 105 -27.70 -22.97 12.83
CA ARG A 105 -27.27 -23.70 14.04
C ARG A 105 -27.79 -23.10 15.34
N HIS A 106 -28.28 -21.86 15.32
CA HIS A 106 -28.75 -21.18 16.53
C HIS A 106 -30.26 -21.26 16.75
N CYS A 107 -31.06 -21.20 15.68
CA CYS A 107 -32.53 -21.20 15.78
C CYS A 107 -33.22 -22.33 15.01
N GLY A 108 -32.47 -23.14 14.26
CA GLY A 108 -33.02 -24.24 13.44
C GLY A 108 -33.79 -23.80 12.21
N ALA A 109 -33.95 -22.48 11.97
CA ALA A 109 -34.64 -21.98 10.78
C ALA A 109 -33.89 -22.35 9.51
N ARG A 110 -34.62 -22.66 8.44
CA ARG A 110 -34.06 -22.88 7.10
C ARG A 110 -33.42 -21.59 6.59
N LEU A 111 -32.17 -21.69 6.13
CA LEU A 111 -31.36 -20.55 5.64
C LEU A 111 -31.63 -20.26 4.16
#